data_AF-A0A663NB51-F1
#
_entry.id   AF-A0A663NB51-F1
#
_cell.length_a   1.000
_cell.length_b   1.000
_cell.length_c   1.000
_cell.angle_alpha   90.00
_cell.angle_beta   90.00
_cell.angle_gamma   90.00
#
_symmetry.space_group_name_H-M   'P 1'
#
loop_
_entity.id
_entity.type
_entity.pdbx_description
1 polymer ?
#
loop_
_entity_poly.entity_id
_entity_poly.type
_entity_poly.pdbx_seq_one_letter_code
_entity_poly.pdbx_strand_id
1 'polypeptide(L)'
;LTKKHFLRSHNERERQRMHKLNNAFQALREVIPHVRAENKLSKIETLTLAKNYIKSLTSIILNMSNGHFPAAEGMGGVTLIVIVLQHIKKLP
;
A
#
# COMPACT_ATOMS: atom_id res chain seq x y z
N LEU A 1 -25.48 -28.52 25.61
CA LEU A 1 -24.60 -27.33 25.82
C LEU A 1 -23.36 -27.27 24.90
N THR A 2 -23.29 -28.01 23.79
CA THR A 2 -21.99 -28.29 23.11
C THR A 2 -21.78 -27.56 21.79
N LYS A 3 -22.79 -27.44 20.93
CA LYS A 3 -22.63 -26.86 19.58
C LYS A 3 -22.46 -25.32 19.58
N LYS A 4 -23.21 -24.62 20.43
CA LYS A 4 -23.17 -23.14 20.53
C LYS A 4 -21.81 -22.62 21.01
N HIS A 5 -21.19 -23.31 21.96
CA HIS A 5 -19.87 -22.95 22.48
C HIS A 5 -18.76 -23.17 21.45
N PHE A 6 -18.82 -24.29 20.71
CA PHE A 6 -17.88 -24.58 19.62
C PHE A 6 -17.97 -23.56 18.48
N LEU A 7 -19.19 -23.23 18.03
CA LEU A 7 -19.41 -22.22 16.99
C LEU A 7 -18.91 -20.84 17.43
N ARG A 8 -19.15 -20.45 18.68
CA ARG A 8 -18.62 -19.19 19.24
C ARG A 8 -17.09 -19.17 19.22
N SER A 9 -16.46 -20.27 19.63
CA SER A 9 -14.99 -20.41 19.65
C SER A 9 -14.40 -20.43 18.23
N HIS A 10 -15.11 -20.99 17.25
CA HIS A 10 -14.71 -20.95 15.84
C HIS A 10 -14.85 -19.54 15.23
N ASN A 11 -16.00 -18.89 15.45
CA ASN A 11 -16.25 -17.54 14.96
C ASN A 11 -15.26 -16.52 15.55
N GLU A 12 -14.89 -16.66 16.81
CA GLU A 12 -13.91 -15.79 17.45
C GLU A 12 -12.52 -15.93 16.81
N ARG A 13 -12.09 -17.17 16.54
CA ARG A 13 -10.83 -17.42 15.84
C ARG A 13 -10.82 -16.83 14.43
N GLU A 14 -11.92 -16.97 13.68
CA GLU A 14 -12.00 -16.39 12.34
C GLU A 14 -12.04 -14.85 12.40
N ARG A 15 -12.71 -14.28 13.39
CA ARG A 15 -12.70 -12.83 13.64
C ARG A 15 -11.27 -12.32 13.90
N GLN A 16 -10.50 -13.02 14.75
CA GLN A 16 -9.10 -12.68 15.01
C GLN A 16 -8.22 -12.80 13.75
N ARG A 17 -8.42 -13.84 12.94
CA ARG A 17 -7.72 -14.00 11.66
C ARG A 17 -8.01 -12.82 10.72
N MET A 18 -9.28 -12.44 10.62
CA MET A 18 -9.71 -11.29 9.82
C MET A 18 -9.19 -9.96 10.35
N HIS A 19 -9.10 -9.77 11.67
CA HIS A 19 -8.46 -8.59 12.27
C HIS A 19 -6.98 -8.49 11.86
N LYS A 20 -6.21 -9.59 11.96
CA LYS A 20 -4.81 -9.61 11.51
C LYS A 20 -4.67 -9.24 10.03
N LEU A 21 -5.51 -9.81 9.18
CA LEU A 21 -5.52 -9.50 7.74
C LEU A 21 -5.85 -8.03 7.45
N ASN A 22 -6.87 -7.49 8.12
CA ASN A 22 -7.28 -6.10 7.92
C ASN A 22 -6.21 -5.11 8.43
N ASN A 23 -5.52 -5.44 9.52
CA ASN A 23 -4.39 -4.65 10.01
C ASN A 23 -3.22 -4.63 9.01
N ALA A 24 -2.88 -5.76 8.41
CA ALA A 24 -1.87 -5.82 7.35
C ALA A 24 -2.27 -4.99 6.12
N PHE A 25 -3.54 -5.03 5.72
CA PHE A 25 -4.07 -4.19 4.65
C PHE A 25 -4.02 -2.69 5.01
N GLN A 26 -4.23 -2.33 6.27
CA GLN A 26 -4.13 -0.95 6.74
C GLN A 26 -2.68 -0.45 6.66
N ALA A 27 -1.72 -1.23 7.19
CA ALA A 27 -0.29 -0.92 7.09
C ALA A 27 0.17 -0.77 5.63
N LEU A 28 -0.36 -1.60 4.72
CA LEU A 28 -0.06 -1.47 3.29
C LEU A 28 -0.58 -0.15 2.70
N ARG A 29 -1.76 0.34 3.12
CA ARG A 29 -2.29 1.64 2.64
C ARG A 29 -1.44 2.80 3.09
N GLU A 30 -0.86 2.74 4.29
CA GLU A 30 -0.05 3.80 4.88
C GLU A 30 1.25 4.05 4.13
N VAL A 31 1.75 3.05 3.39
CA VAL A 31 2.97 3.15 2.58
C VAL A 31 2.70 3.48 1.10
N ILE A 32 1.44 3.45 0.64
CA ILE A 32 1.11 3.82 -0.74
C ILE A 32 1.07 5.36 -0.85
N PRO A 33 1.82 5.96 -1.77
CA PRO A 33 1.84 7.41 -1.94
C PRO A 33 0.48 7.96 -2.39
N HIS A 34 0.19 9.22 -2.05
CA HIS A 34 -1.02 9.97 -2.45
C HIS A 34 -2.37 9.42 -1.97
N VAL A 35 -2.38 8.39 -1.13
CA VAL A 35 -3.60 7.93 -0.46
C VAL A 35 -3.83 8.83 0.75
N ARG A 36 -4.78 9.75 0.65
CA ARG A 36 -5.22 10.54 1.81
C ARG A 36 -5.73 9.58 2.87
N ALA A 37 -5.37 9.80 4.14
CA ALA A 37 -5.81 8.98 5.28
C ALA A 37 -7.34 8.83 5.37
N GLU A 38 -8.05 9.77 4.76
CA GLU A 38 -9.50 9.92 4.68
C GLU A 38 -10.15 8.91 3.70
N ASN A 39 -9.41 8.45 2.67
CA ASN A 39 -9.93 7.60 1.61
C ASN A 39 -9.45 6.16 1.79
N LYS A 40 -10.27 5.33 2.45
CA LYS A 40 -10.01 3.88 2.56
C LYS A 40 -10.16 3.22 1.19
N LEU A 41 -9.02 2.94 0.56
CA LEU A 41 -8.94 2.11 -0.65
C LEU A 41 -9.57 0.73 -0.41
N SER A 42 -10.26 0.20 -1.43
CA SER A 42 -10.67 -1.20 -1.45
C SER A 42 -9.45 -2.14 -1.46
N LYS A 43 -9.66 -3.43 -1.18
CA LYS A 43 -8.57 -4.42 -1.20
C LYS A 43 -7.90 -4.51 -2.57
N ILE A 44 -8.68 -4.49 -3.64
CA ILE A 44 -8.17 -4.59 -5.01
C ILE A 44 -7.37 -3.34 -5.41
N GLU A 45 -7.86 -2.15 -5.08
CA GLU A 45 -7.15 -0.90 -5.34
C GLU A 45 -5.84 -0.85 -4.55
N THR A 46 -5.87 -1.23 -3.28
CA THR A 46 -4.66 -1.29 -2.43
C THR A 46 -3.59 -2.18 -3.06
N LEU A 47 -3.96 -3.39 -3.49
CA LEU A 47 -3.02 -4.32 -4.13
C LEU A 47 -2.50 -3.81 -5.48
N THR A 48 -3.38 -3.18 -6.26
CA THR A 48 -3.04 -2.63 -7.58
C THR A 48 -2.04 -1.49 -7.46
N LEU A 49 -2.31 -0.54 -6.57
CA LEU A 49 -1.43 0.60 -6.32
C LEU A 49 -0.11 0.17 -5.69
N ALA A 50 -0.11 -0.77 -4.74
CA ALA A 50 1.12 -1.31 -4.16
C ALA A 50 2.03 -1.95 -5.22
N LYS A 51 1.46 -2.78 -6.11
CA LYS A 51 2.19 -3.40 -7.23
C LYS A 51 2.80 -2.34 -8.15
N ASN A 52 2.04 -1.32 -8.51
CA ASN A 52 2.51 -0.24 -9.37
C ASN A 52 3.61 0.58 -8.69
N TYR A 53 3.45 0.85 -7.39
CA TYR A 53 4.44 1.60 -6.62
C TYR A 53 5.79 0.87 -6.56
N ILE A 54 5.79 -0.44 -6.30
CA ILE A 54 7.02 -1.26 -6.36
C ILE A 54 7.67 -1.15 -7.74
N LYS A 55 6.90 -1.31 -8.82
CA LYS A 55 7.44 -1.19 -10.20
C LYS A 55 8.06 0.18 -10.46
N SER A 56 7.40 1.25 -10.04
CA SER A 56 7.91 2.61 -10.21
C SER A 56 9.21 2.82 -9.43
N LEU A 57 9.27 2.39 -8.17
CA LEU A 57 10.50 2.49 -7.37
C LEU A 57 11.65 1.68 -7.98
N THR A 58 11.39 0.45 -8.42
CA THR A 58 12.41 -0.38 -9.10
C THR A 58 12.93 0.32 -10.35
N SER A 59 12.05 0.84 -11.19
CA SER A 59 12.45 1.57 -12.40
C SER A 59 13.28 2.79 -12.07
N ILE A 60 12.87 3.59 -11.07
CA ILE A 60 13.60 4.78 -10.62
C ILE A 60 15.03 4.43 -10.18
N ILE A 61 15.19 3.38 -9.36
CA ILE A 61 16.50 2.96 -8.84
C ILE A 61 17.41 2.52 -9.98
N LEU A 62 16.92 1.67 -10.89
CA LEU A 62 17.70 1.17 -12.04
C LEU A 62 18.07 2.30 -13.02
N ASN A 63 17.21 3.30 -13.14
CA ASN A 63 17.43 4.40 -14.06
C ASN A 63 18.40 5.44 -13.48
N MET A 64 18.38 5.66 -12.16
CA MET A 64 19.39 6.44 -11.46
C MET A 64 20.79 5.82 -11.55
N SER A 65 20.92 4.49 -11.46
CA SER A 65 22.21 3.82 -11.64
C SER A 65 22.77 3.97 -13.06
N ASN A 66 21.90 4.23 -14.04
CA ASN A 66 22.26 4.28 -15.45
C ASN A 66 22.38 5.73 -15.98
N GLY A 67 22.22 6.74 -15.12
CA GLY A 67 22.28 8.16 -15.50
C GLY A 67 21.15 8.64 -16.42
N HIS A 68 20.12 7.82 -16.63
CA HIS A 68 19.01 8.11 -17.54
C HIS A 68 17.72 8.32 -16.73
N PHE A 69 17.27 9.57 -16.54
CA PHE A 69 15.95 9.80 -15.94
C PHE A 69 14.86 9.32 -16.89
N PRO A 70 13.95 8.43 -16.47
CA PRO A 70 12.90 7.96 -17.34
C PRO A 70 11.88 9.09 -17.51
N ALA A 71 11.78 9.62 -18.73
CA ALA A 71 10.56 10.26 -19.20
C ALA A 71 9.50 9.14 -19.33
N ALA A 72 8.91 8.73 -18.21
CA ALA A 72 8.00 7.60 -18.16
C ALA A 72 6.67 7.96 -18.82
N GLU A 73 6.40 7.36 -19.97
CA GLU A 73 5.04 7.25 -20.51
C GLU A 73 4.13 6.60 -19.45
N GLY A 74 3.10 7.33 -19.02
CA GLY A 74 1.96 6.76 -18.29
C GLY A 74 1.75 7.21 -16.84
N MET A 75 2.71 7.84 -16.17
CA MET A 75 2.44 8.56 -14.90
C MET A 75 3.33 9.81 -14.86
N GLY A 76 2.74 10.94 -15.26
CA GLY A 76 3.45 12.19 -15.52
C GLY A 76 4.44 12.56 -14.42
N GLY A 77 5.64 13.00 -14.82
CA GLY A 77 6.74 13.37 -13.92
C GLY A 77 6.36 14.34 -12.79
N VAL A 78 5.24 15.05 -12.94
CA VAL A 78 4.61 15.85 -11.88
C VAL A 78 4.24 15.00 -10.65
N THR A 79 3.66 13.81 -10.82
CA THR A 79 3.33 12.91 -9.71
C THR A 79 4.58 12.43 -8.98
N LEU A 80 5.65 12.13 -9.72
CA LEU A 80 6.93 11.70 -9.15
C LEU A 80 7.60 12.82 -8.34
N ILE A 81 7.59 14.04 -8.87
CA ILE A 81 8.08 15.23 -8.16
C ILE A 81 7.27 15.45 -6.88
N VAL A 82 5.95 15.26 -6.91
CA VAL A 82 5.11 15.38 -5.70
C VAL A 82 5.43 14.26 -4.69
N ILE A 83 5.72 13.02 -5.14
CA ILE A 83 6.15 11.90 -4.26
C ILE A 83 7.48 12.22 -3.58
N VAL A 84 8.47 12.65 -4.37
CA VAL A 84 9.81 12.98 -3.87
C VAL A 84 9.73 14.16 -2.90
N LEU A 85 8.97 15.22 -3.24
CA LEU A 85 8.78 16.38 -2.36
C LEU A 85 8.00 16.05 -1.08
N GLN A 86 6.99 15.17 -1.13
CA GLN A 86 6.28 14.72 0.07
C GLN A 86 7.16 13.86 0.98
N HIS A 87 8.02 13.01 0.43
CA HIS A 87 8.96 12.23 1.23
C HIS A 87 10.04 13.12 1.87
N ILE A 88 10.62 14.06 1.12
CA ILE A 88 11.62 15.01 1.64
C ILE A 88 11.05 15.89 2.76
N LYS A 89 9.80 16.36 2.64
CA LYS A 89 9.13 17.14 3.70
C LYS A 89 8.79 16.34 4.96
N LYS A 90 8.94 15.02 4.95
CA LYS A 90 8.66 14.13 6.10
C LYS A 90 9.92 13.72 6.86
N LEU A 91 11.11 14.12 6.42
CA LEU A 91 12.33 13.97 7.22
C LEU A 91 12.36 15.09 8.29
N PRO A 92 12.73 14.76 9.55
CA PRO A 92 12.94 15.75 10.60
C PRO A 92 14.12 16.69 10.29
#